data_AF-V5IAG9-F1
#
_entry.id   AF-V5IAG9-F1
#
_cell.length_a   1.000
_cell.length_b   1.000
_cell.length_c   1.000
_cell.angle_alpha   90.00
_cell.angle_beta   90.00
_cell.angle_gamma   90.00
#
_symmetry.space_group_name_H-M   'P 1'
#
loop_
_entity.id
_entity.type
_entity.pdbx_description
1 polymer ?
#
loop_
_entity_poly.entity_id
_entity_poly.type
_entity_poly.pdbx_seq_one_letter_code
_entity_poly.pdbx_strand_id
1 'polypeptide(L)'
;LTGKAMNKLILTVLLTLVQCNYFVAPTEKLDKLLAVAVYFRHGDRSPAKSFPTDQFFTLDNFPMGFGQLTNKGINRHYELGQWFRDRYSTFLPEQYSPKDILVMSTDVDRTLMSAAANL
;
A
#
# COMPACT_ATOMS: atom_id res chain seq x y z
N LEU A 1 -32.72 -55.85 -3.91
CA LEU A 1 -33.14 -54.99 -2.77
C LEU A 1 -34.61 -54.63 -2.98
N THR A 2 -35.46 -54.77 -1.97
CA THR A 2 -36.87 -54.34 -2.07
C THR A 2 -36.93 -52.83 -2.33
N GLY A 3 -37.95 -52.33 -3.05
CA GLY A 3 -38.06 -50.90 -3.37
C GLY A 3 -37.99 -49.97 -2.13
N LYS A 4 -38.44 -50.48 -0.97
CA LYS A 4 -38.35 -49.78 0.32
C LYS A 4 -36.92 -49.64 0.84
N ALA A 5 -36.05 -50.62 0.59
CA ALA A 5 -34.63 -50.57 0.94
C ALA A 5 -33.85 -49.63 0.01
N MET A 6 -34.21 -49.60 -1.28
CA MET A 6 -33.62 -48.70 -2.27
C MET A 6 -33.97 -47.23 -1.98
N ASN A 7 -35.21 -46.92 -1.62
CA ASN A 7 -35.62 -45.55 -1.26
C ASN A 7 -34.95 -45.06 0.03
N LYS A 8 -34.74 -45.95 1.02
CA LYS A 8 -33.97 -45.61 2.22
C LYS A 8 -32.52 -45.28 1.89
N LEU A 9 -31.89 -46.06 1.00
CA LEU A 9 -30.51 -45.81 0.58
C LEU A 9 -30.37 -44.47 -0.14
N ILE A 10 -31.29 -44.15 -1.06
CA ILE A 10 -31.32 -42.87 -1.78
C ILE A 10 -31.48 -41.70 -0.80
N LEU A 11 -32.42 -41.80 0.16
CA LEU A 11 -32.66 -40.74 1.15
C LEU A 11 -31.44 -40.52 2.05
N THR A 12 -30.78 -41.59 2.49
CA THR A 12 -29.55 -41.48 3.29
C THR A 12 -28.42 -40.83 2.52
N VAL A 13 -28.22 -41.17 1.24
CA VAL A 13 -27.20 -40.53 0.38
C VAL A 13 -27.52 -39.05 0.15
N LEU A 14 -28.79 -38.68 -0.05
CA LEU A 14 -29.17 -37.27 -0.19
C LEU A 14 -28.93 -36.50 1.11
N LEU A 15 -29.27 -37.08 2.27
CA LEU A 15 -29.02 -36.46 3.58
C LEU A 15 -27.53 -36.26 3.87
N THR A 16 -26.68 -37.23 3.52
CA THR A 16 -25.22 -37.09 3.71
C THR A 16 -24.61 -36.07 2.75
N LEU A 17 -25.06 -36.01 1.49
CA LEU A 17 -24.63 -34.97 0.54
C LEU A 17 -25.04 -33.56 1.00
N VAL A 18 -26.23 -33.42 1.60
CA VAL A 18 -26.69 -32.16 2.18
C VAL A 18 -25.81 -31.78 3.39
N GLN A 19 -25.49 -32.71 4.28
CA GLN A 19 -24.62 -32.45 5.43
C GLN A 19 -23.17 -32.10 5.03
N CYS A 20 -22.62 -32.73 3.99
CA CYS A 20 -21.28 -32.40 3.48
C CYS A 20 -21.19 -30.96 2.93
N ASN A 21 -22.28 -30.41 2.36
CA ASN A 21 -22.31 -29.02 1.89
C ASN A 21 -22.34 -27.99 3.02
N TYR A 22 -22.86 -28.34 4.20
CA TYR A 22 -22.88 -27.45 5.37
C TYR A 22 -21.61 -27.55 6.23
N PHE A 23 -20.77 -28.59 6.05
CA PHE A 23 -19.54 -28.79 6.82
C PHE A 23 -18.28 -28.23 6.14
N VAL A 24 -18.43 -27.35 5.15
CA VAL A 24 -17.33 -26.46 4.78
C VAL A 24 -17.27 -25.38 5.85
N ALA A 25 -16.54 -25.67 6.93
CA ALA A 25 -16.22 -24.66 7.93
C ALA A 25 -15.61 -23.45 7.19
N PRO A 26 -16.06 -22.22 7.45
CA PRO A 26 -15.39 -21.05 6.90
C PRO A 26 -13.93 -21.14 7.35
N THR A 27 -13.03 -21.31 6.39
CA THR A 27 -11.60 -21.18 6.65
C THR A 27 -11.43 -19.79 7.23
N GLU A 28 -11.12 -19.69 8.53
CA GLU A 28 -10.73 -18.41 9.11
C GLU A 28 -9.60 -17.86 8.24
N LYS A 29 -9.83 -16.65 7.72
CA LYS A 29 -8.91 -15.96 6.83
C LYS A 29 -7.61 -15.73 7.59
N LEU A 30 -6.65 -16.63 7.43
CA LEU A 30 -5.41 -16.66 8.21
C LEU A 30 -4.51 -15.45 7.92
N ASP A 31 -4.74 -14.76 6.80
CA ASP A 31 -3.92 -13.64 6.33
C ASP A 31 -4.60 -12.29 6.61
N LYS A 32 -4.63 -11.89 7.88
CA LYS A 32 -5.10 -10.55 8.29
C LYS A 32 -3.91 -9.56 8.28
N LEU A 33 -4.00 -8.49 7.50
CA LEU A 33 -3.05 -7.38 7.57
C LEU A 33 -3.21 -6.65 8.92
N LEU A 34 -2.13 -6.56 9.70
CA LEU A 34 -2.13 -5.92 11.02
C LEU A 34 -1.47 -4.54 11.00
N ALA A 35 -0.40 -4.37 10.23
CA ALA A 35 0.37 -3.14 10.14
C ALA A 35 1.15 -3.08 8.82
N VAL A 36 1.49 -1.86 8.40
CA VAL A 36 2.34 -1.60 7.24
C VAL A 36 3.46 -0.67 7.70
N ALA A 37 4.71 -1.05 7.43
CA ALA A 37 5.87 -0.18 7.62
C ALA A 37 6.48 0.11 6.25
N VAL A 38 6.65 1.38 5.92
CA VAL A 38 7.22 1.83 4.65
C VAL A 38 8.44 2.69 4.92
N TYR A 39 9.53 2.39 4.22
CA TYR A 39 10.73 3.21 4.21
C TYR A 39 11.00 3.65 2.77
N PHE A 40 10.95 4.95 2.52
CA PHE A 40 11.25 5.51 1.21
C PHE A 40 12.27 6.62 1.31
N ARG A 41 13.02 6.79 0.22
CA ARG A 41 13.93 7.91 0.05
C ARG A 41 13.14 9.17 -0.33
N HIS A 42 13.73 10.34 -0.09
CA HIS A 42 13.28 11.58 -0.73
C HIS A 42 13.10 11.40 -2.24
N GLY A 43 12.23 12.21 -2.85
CA GLY A 43 11.99 12.16 -4.30
C GLY A 43 13.14 12.76 -5.11
N ASP A 44 12.93 12.83 -6.42
CA ASP A 44 13.90 13.38 -7.36
C ASP A 44 14.34 14.79 -6.94
N ARG A 45 15.66 14.97 -6.77
CA ARG A 45 16.28 16.23 -6.35
C ARG A 45 17.37 16.65 -7.32
N SER A 46 17.74 17.92 -7.28
CA SER A 46 18.97 18.40 -7.92
C SER A 46 20.24 17.83 -7.24
N PRO A 47 21.40 17.87 -7.93
CA PRO A 47 22.69 17.58 -7.31
C PRO A 47 22.95 18.54 -6.15
N ALA A 48 23.53 18.05 -5.05
CA ALA A 48 23.87 18.87 -3.88
C ALA A 48 25.27 19.50 -3.99
N LYS A 49 26.14 18.88 -4.79
CA LYS A 49 27.51 19.29 -5.08
C LYS A 49 27.83 18.85 -6.50
N SER A 50 28.77 19.54 -7.13
CA SER A 50 29.38 19.11 -8.39
C SER A 50 30.91 19.21 -8.34
N PHE A 51 31.56 18.90 -9.45
CA PHE A 51 33.00 19.00 -9.63
C PHE A 51 33.42 20.44 -10.03
N PRO A 52 34.68 20.86 -9.77
CA PRO A 52 35.08 22.27 -9.89
C PRO A 52 34.88 22.92 -11.27
N THR A 53 34.90 22.13 -12.35
CA THR A 53 34.79 22.61 -13.74
C THR A 53 33.41 22.38 -14.35
N ASP A 54 32.39 22.08 -13.54
CA ASP A 54 31.03 21.87 -14.03
C ASP A 54 30.34 23.20 -14.38
N GLN A 55 30.29 23.52 -15.67
CA GLN A 55 29.58 24.70 -16.18
C GLN A 55 28.05 24.61 -16.06
N PHE A 56 27.48 23.43 -15.81
CA PHE A 56 26.04 23.22 -15.72
C PHE A 56 25.49 23.28 -14.29
N PHE A 57 26.36 23.33 -13.27
CA PHE A 57 25.96 23.43 -11.87
C PHE A 57 25.57 24.87 -11.50
N THR A 58 24.47 25.35 -12.07
CA THR A 58 23.95 26.72 -11.91
C THR A 58 22.51 26.70 -11.40
N LEU A 59 22.06 27.80 -10.80
CA LEU A 59 20.66 27.95 -10.37
C LEU A 59 19.70 28.02 -11.56
N ASP A 60 20.14 28.46 -12.74
CA ASP A 60 19.30 28.44 -13.95
C ASP A 60 18.92 27.00 -14.35
N ASN A 61 19.86 26.06 -14.22
CA ASN A 61 19.62 24.63 -14.48
C ASN A 61 18.94 23.92 -13.29
N PHE A 62 19.13 24.43 -12.08
CA PHE A 62 18.55 23.87 -10.84
C PHE A 62 17.77 24.94 -10.06
N PRO A 63 16.63 25.41 -10.59
CA PRO A 63 15.92 26.58 -10.07
C PRO A 63 15.35 26.38 -8.65
N MET A 64 15.16 25.14 -8.22
CA MET A 64 14.74 24.80 -6.86
C MET A 64 15.89 24.87 -5.84
N GLY A 65 17.12 25.14 -6.28
CA GLY A 65 18.33 25.10 -5.48
C GLY A 65 19.03 23.74 -5.50
N PHE A 66 20.27 23.69 -5.00
CA PHE A 66 21.10 22.49 -5.01
C PHE A 66 20.73 21.52 -3.89
N GLY A 67 20.63 20.23 -4.21
CA GLY A 67 20.22 19.17 -3.28
C GLY A 67 18.73 19.22 -2.92
N GLN A 68 17.96 20.11 -3.54
CA GLN A 68 16.55 20.34 -3.25
C GLN A 68 15.64 19.51 -4.12
N LEU A 69 14.46 19.19 -3.57
CA LEU A 69 13.45 18.40 -4.26
C LEU A 69 12.95 19.14 -5.51
N THR A 70 12.84 18.42 -6.62
CA THR A 70 12.30 18.97 -7.86
C THR A 70 10.77 18.90 -7.87
N ASN A 71 10.10 19.74 -8.66
CA ASN A 71 8.65 19.65 -8.86
C ASN A 71 8.21 18.27 -9.36
N LYS A 72 9.03 17.64 -10.22
CA LYS A 72 8.81 16.26 -10.65
C LYS A 72 8.90 15.30 -9.47
N GLY A 73 9.90 15.45 -8.61
CA GLY A 73 10.06 14.65 -7.39
C GLY A 73 8.89 14.80 -6.40
N ILE A 74 8.35 16.01 -6.25
CA ILE A 74 7.12 16.26 -5.48
C ILE A 74 5.95 15.48 -6.08
N ASN A 75 5.71 15.64 -7.39
CA ASN A 75 4.60 14.96 -8.06
C ASN A 75 4.70 13.43 -7.99
N ARG A 76 5.91 12.87 -8.07
CA ARG A 76 6.13 11.43 -7.89
C ARG A 76 5.78 10.93 -6.49
N HIS A 77 6.06 11.72 -5.45
CA HIS A 77 5.65 11.38 -4.08
C HIS A 77 4.14 11.45 -3.90
N TYR A 78 3.49 12.43 -4.52
CA TYR A 78 2.04 12.53 -4.55
C TYR A 78 1.40 11.32 -5.24
N GLU A 79 1.86 10.94 -6.44
CA GLU A 79 1.41 9.74 -7.14
C GLU A 79 1.61 8.46 -6.30
N LEU A 80 2.74 8.36 -5.60
CA LEU A 80 3.01 7.25 -4.70
C LEU A 80 2.05 7.22 -3.51
N GLY A 81 1.69 8.39 -2.97
CA GLY A 81 0.72 8.55 -1.89
C GLY A 81 -0.67 8.08 -2.32
N GLN A 82 -1.12 8.50 -3.50
CA GLN A 82 -2.36 8.03 -4.11
C GLN A 82 -2.36 6.50 -4.27
N TRP A 83 -1.25 5.94 -4.75
CA TRP A 83 -1.12 4.49 -4.87
C TRP A 83 -1.21 3.76 -3.52
N PHE A 84 -0.60 4.29 -2.45
CA PHE A 84 -0.76 3.72 -1.11
C PHE A 84 -2.20 3.82 -0.61
N ARG A 85 -2.88 4.95 -0.84
CA ARG A 85 -4.27 5.16 -0.45
C ARG A 85 -5.20 4.13 -1.11
N ASP A 86 -4.97 3.84 -2.38
CA ASP A 86 -5.75 2.85 -3.14
C ASP A 86 -5.42 1.42 -2.69
N ARG A 87 -4.12 1.10 -2.59
CA ARG A 87 -3.65 -0.23 -2.16
C ARG A 87 -4.18 -0.64 -0.80
N TYR A 88 -4.24 0.31 0.13
CA TYR A 88 -4.67 0.06 1.51
C TYR A 88 -6.09 0.56 1.78
N SER A 89 -6.92 0.73 0.75
CA SER A 89 -8.30 1.22 0.87
C SER A 89 -9.22 0.35 1.73
N THR A 90 -8.93 -0.95 1.83
CA THR A 90 -9.66 -1.90 2.69
C THR A 90 -9.05 -2.05 4.10
N PHE A 91 -7.86 -1.48 4.31
CA PHE A 91 -7.12 -1.53 5.57
C PHE A 91 -7.23 -0.20 6.34
N LEU A 92 -7.19 0.93 5.63
CA LEU A 92 -7.35 2.28 6.18
C LEU A 92 -8.80 2.75 6.07
N PRO A 93 -9.32 3.49 7.06
CA PRO A 93 -10.65 4.08 6.98
C PRO A 93 -10.74 5.10 5.84
N GLU A 94 -11.97 5.40 5.41
CA GLU A 94 -12.20 6.37 4.35
C GLU A 94 -11.76 7.78 4.77
N GLN A 95 -12.12 8.18 5.99
CA GLN A 95 -11.75 9.46 6.59
C GLN A 95 -10.40 9.34 7.32
N TYR A 96 -9.53 10.31 7.08
CA TYR A 96 -8.22 10.39 7.73
C TYR A 96 -8.35 10.56 9.26
N SER A 97 -7.48 9.88 10.00
CA SER A 97 -7.26 10.08 11.43
C SER A 97 -5.75 10.06 11.73
N PRO A 98 -5.23 11.02 12.53
CA PRO A 98 -3.83 11.06 12.92
C PRO A 98 -3.41 9.90 13.84
N LYS A 99 -4.36 9.05 14.27
CA LYS A 99 -4.08 7.85 15.07
C LYS A 99 -3.71 6.64 14.22
N ASP A 100 -4.04 6.65 12.93
CA ASP A 100 -3.88 5.50 12.05
C ASP A 100 -2.57 5.53 11.26
N ILE A 101 -2.00 6.72 11.07
CA ILE A 101 -0.80 6.95 10.25
C ILE A 101 0.20 7.79 11.06
N LEU A 102 1.38 7.22 11.28
CA LEU A 102 2.55 7.94 11.82
C LEU A 102 3.58 8.11 10.71
N VAL A 103 4.05 9.35 10.53
CA VAL A 103 5.13 9.65 9.57
C VAL A 103 6.29 10.33 10.27
N MET A 104 7.49 9.84 9.96
CA MET A 104 8.75 10.36 10.44
C MET A 104 9.66 10.66 9.25
N SER A 105 10.45 11.72 9.37
CA SER A 105 11.37 12.16 8.34
C SER A 105 12.65 12.67 8.97
N THR A 106 13.76 12.63 8.23
CA THR A 106 14.96 13.37 8.64
C THR A 106 14.73 14.88 8.48
N ASP A 107 15.43 15.68 9.28
CA ASP A 107 15.31 17.14 9.27
C ASP A 107 16.11 17.79 8.13
N VAL A 108 15.68 17.53 6.89
CA VAL A 108 16.16 18.22 5.69
C VAL A 108 14.99 18.50 4.76
N ASP A 109 14.95 19.68 4.14
CA ASP A 109 13.81 20.16 3.33
C ASP A 109 13.29 19.10 2.36
N ARG A 110 14.18 18.48 1.58
CA ARG A 110 13.79 17.47 0.58
C ARG A 110 13.05 16.26 1.17
N THR A 111 13.38 15.82 2.39
CA THR A 111 12.71 14.67 3.03
C THR A 111 11.42 15.10 3.71
N LEU A 112 11.38 16.31 4.29
CA LEU A 112 10.15 16.90 4.83
C LEU A 112 9.10 17.11 3.72
N MET A 113 9.51 17.72 2.61
CA MET A 113 8.64 17.94 1.44
C MET A 113 8.21 16.64 0.78
N SER A 114 9.09 15.63 0.70
CA SER A 114 8.70 14.31 0.17
C SER A 114 7.64 13.65 1.04
N ALA A 115 7.82 13.68 2.37
CA ALA A 115 6.85 13.15 3.31
C ALA A 115 5.51 13.90 3.23
N ALA A 116 5.55 15.24 3.16
CA ALA A 116 4.35 16.07 3.04
C ALA A 116 3.61 15.88 1.72
N ALA A 117 4.31 15.60 0.62
CA ALA A 117 3.68 15.32 -0.67
C ALA A 117 3.06 13.93 -0.77
N ASN A 118 3.56 12.96 0.03
CA ASN A 118 3.11 11.58 -0.01
C ASN A 118 1.81 11.32 0.80
N LEU A 119 1.45 12.24 1.70
CA LEU A 119 0.33 12.12 2.64
C LEU A 119 -0.81 13.06 2.27
#